data_AF-A0A838VNE3-F1
#
_entry.id   AF-A0A838VNE3-F1
#
_cell.length_a   1.000
_cell.length_b   1.000
_cell.length_c   1.000
_cell.angle_alpha   90.00
_cell.angle_beta   90.00
_cell.angle_gamma   90.00
#
_symmetry.space_group_name_H-M   'P 1'
#
loop_
_entity.id
_entity.type
_entity.pdbx_description
1 polymer ?
#
loop_
_entity_poly.entity_id
_entity_poly.type
_entity_poly.pdbx_seq_one_letter_code
_entity_poly.pdbx_strand_id
1 'polypeptide(L)'
;LREGKSIWLGLMGGVALAIYGAIATLQQASFGKVYAAYGGVFIVMAMLWGWKVDGLTPDRYDLVGCAFALLGVLIIMYFPRT
;
A
#
# COMPACT_ATOMS: atom_id res chain seq x y z
N LEU A 1 16.17 14.84 17.49
CA LEU A 1 15.11 14.61 16.48
C LEU A 1 13.88 15.43 16.87
N ARG A 2 12.90 15.65 15.96
CA ARG A 2 11.62 16.29 16.33
C ARG A 2 11.12 15.68 17.65
N GLU A 3 10.68 16.52 18.59
CA GLU A 3 10.30 16.14 19.97
C GLU A 3 11.46 15.77 20.92
N GLY A 4 12.70 16.18 20.64
CA GLY A 4 13.84 15.93 21.55
C GLY A 4 14.36 14.48 21.53
N LYS A 5 13.86 13.63 20.62
CA LYS A 5 14.26 12.23 20.51
C LYS A 5 15.73 12.07 20.12
N SER A 6 16.36 10.98 20.58
CA SER A 6 17.79 10.69 20.37
C SER A 6 18.20 10.71 18.88
N ILE A 7 19.41 11.19 18.60
CA ILE A 7 20.00 11.17 17.25
C ILE A 7 20.09 9.74 16.71
N TRP A 8 20.31 8.75 17.58
CA TRP A 8 20.36 7.34 17.20
C TRP A 8 19.08 6.86 16.55
N LEU A 9 17.91 7.31 17.02
CA LEU A 9 16.63 6.98 16.40
C LEU A 9 16.54 7.51 14.96
N GLY A 10 17.07 8.70 14.71
CA GLY A 10 17.10 9.25 13.35
C GLY A 10 18.09 8.54 12.45
N LEU A 11 19.24 8.15 12.99
CA LEU A 11 20.24 7.41 12.23
C LEU A 11 19.71 6.01 11.85
N MET A 12 19.13 5.30 12.81
CA MET A 12 18.49 4.00 12.57
C MET A 12 17.32 4.12 11.59
N GLY A 13 16.48 5.15 11.74
CA GLY A 13 15.39 5.42 10.80
C GLY A 13 15.89 5.72 9.39
N GLY A 14 16.97 6.50 9.27
CA GLY A 14 17.62 6.81 7.99
C GLY A 14 18.20 5.57 7.32
N VAL A 15 18.91 4.72 8.08
CA VAL A 15 19.43 3.44 7.58
C VAL A 15 18.29 2.52 7.13
N ALA A 16 17.23 2.39 7.94
CA ALA A 16 16.06 1.59 7.58
C ALA A 16 15.39 2.10 6.28
N LEU A 17 15.27 3.41 6.11
CA LEU A 17 14.69 4.01 4.91
C LEU A 17 15.58 3.79 3.68
N ALA A 18 16.91 3.89 3.83
CA ALA A 18 17.85 3.62 2.76
C ALA A 18 17.81 2.14 2.32
N ILE A 19 17.74 1.21 3.27
CA ILE A 19 17.59 -0.22 3.00
C ILE A 19 16.27 -0.49 2.29
N TYR A 20 15.16 0.08 2.76
CA TYR A 20 13.86 -0.04 2.11
C TYR A 20 13.91 0.42 0.65
N GLY A 21 14.50 1.59 0.39
CA GLY A 21 14.68 2.12 -0.95
C GLY A 21 15.54 1.22 -1.84
N ALA A 22 16.65 0.71 -1.31
CA ALA A 22 17.54 -0.21 -2.02
C ALA A 22 16.86 -1.56 -2.35
N ILE A 23 16.04 -2.10 -1.44
CA ILE A 23 15.26 -3.31 -1.71
C ILE A 23 14.20 -3.04 -2.79
N ALA A 24 13.55 -1.87 -2.75
CA ALA A 24 12.54 -1.50 -3.74
C ALA A 24 13.11 -1.42 -5.17
N THR A 25 14.39 -1.11 -5.35
CA THR A 25 15.02 -1.11 -6.69
C THR A 25 15.32 -2.51 -7.23
N LEU A 26 15.38 -3.54 -6.38
CA LEU A 26 15.57 -4.94 -6.80
C LEU A 26 14.31 -5.56 -7.39
N GLN A 27 13.19 -4.82 -7.44
CA GLN A 27 11.94 -5.32 -7.96
C GLN A 27 12.01 -5.56 -9.48
N GLN A 28 11.83 -6.82 -9.89
CA GLN A 28 11.87 -7.23 -11.30
C GLN A 28 10.61 -6.83 -12.09
N ALA A 29 9.49 -6.62 -11.41
CA ALA A 29 8.23 -6.20 -12.01
C ALA A 29 8.18 -4.69 -12.22
N SER A 30 7.40 -4.23 -13.20
CA SER A 30 7.19 -2.79 -13.45
C SER A 30 6.77 -2.07 -12.17
N PHE A 31 7.58 -1.11 -11.73
CA PHE A 31 7.37 -0.36 -10.50
C PHE A 31 5.96 0.21 -10.40
N GLY A 32 5.47 0.85 -11.47
CA GLY A 32 4.11 1.42 -11.52
C GLY A 32 3.00 0.38 -11.38
N LYS A 33 3.17 -0.82 -11.96
CA LYS A 33 2.20 -1.90 -11.80
C LYS A 33 2.15 -2.38 -10.36
N VAL A 34 3.31 -2.62 -9.75
CA VAL A 34 3.37 -3.09 -8.36
C VAL A 34 2.74 -2.09 -7.40
N TYR A 35 3.00 -0.80 -7.59
CA TYR A 35 2.35 0.25 -6.80
C TYR A 35 0.83 0.32 -7.00
N ALA A 36 0.35 0.08 -8.22
CA ALA A 36 -1.09 -0.01 -8.48
C ALA A 36 -1.72 -1.16 -7.69
N ALA A 37 -1.09 -2.35 -7.68
CA ALA A 37 -1.57 -3.47 -6.88
C ALA A 37 -1.56 -3.18 -5.37
N TYR A 38 -0.49 -2.58 -4.86
CA TYR A 38 -0.44 -2.17 -3.46
C TYR A 38 -1.56 -1.19 -3.11
N GLY A 39 -1.84 -0.21 -3.97
CA GLY A 39 -2.94 0.73 -3.76
C GLY A 39 -4.31 0.06 -3.68
N GLY A 40 -4.62 -0.84 -4.62
CA GLY A 40 -5.91 -1.55 -4.61
C GLY A 40 -6.07 -2.50 -3.42
N VAL A 41 -5.04 -3.27 -3.08
CA VAL A 41 -5.05 -4.15 -1.89
C VAL A 41 -5.16 -3.32 -0.60
N PHE A 42 -4.48 -2.17 -0.54
CA PHE A 42 -4.52 -1.28 0.61
C PHE A 42 -5.93 -0.76 0.89
N ILE A 43 -6.70 -0.38 -0.15
CA ILE A 43 -8.10 0.06 0.01
C ILE A 43 -8.94 -1.03 0.69
N VAL A 44 -8.82 -2.28 0.25
CA VAL A 44 -9.56 -3.40 0.85
C VAL A 44 -9.10 -3.67 2.28
N MET A 45 -7.79 -3.62 2.52
CA MET A 45 -7.22 -3.85 3.86
C MET A 45 -7.65 -2.77 4.85
N ALA A 46 -7.69 -1.50 4.42
CA ALA A 46 -8.17 -0.38 5.22
C ALA A 46 -9.65 -0.55 5.57
N MET A 47 -10.47 -1.02 4.63
CA MET A 47 -11.88 -1.31 4.89
C MET A 47 -12.06 -2.47 5.89
N LEU A 48 -11.29 -3.55 5.73
CA LEU A 48 -11.30 -4.68 6.65
C LEU A 48 -10.83 -4.28 8.06
N TRP A 49 -9.87 -3.38 8.15
CA TRP A 49 -9.41 -2.81 9.41
C TRP A 49 -10.51 -1.99 10.08
N GLY A 50 -11.09 -1.03 9.36
CA GLY A 50 -12.21 -0.22 9.85
C GLY A 50 -13.36 -1.09 10.36
N TRP A 51 -13.63 -2.20 9.67
CA TRP A 51 -14.64 -3.14 10.09
C TRP A 51 -14.30 -3.93 11.36
N LYS A 52 -13.12 -4.57 11.40
CA LYS A 52 -12.77 -5.52 12.47
C LYS A 52 -12.19 -4.85 13.71
N VAL A 53 -11.50 -3.74 13.55
CA VAL A 53 -10.78 -3.05 14.62
C VAL A 53 -11.57 -1.85 15.10
N ASP A 54 -12.03 -1.00 14.17
CA ASP A 54 -12.73 0.23 14.51
C ASP A 54 -14.25 0.04 14.68
N GLY A 55 -14.78 -1.15 14.34
CA GLY A 55 -16.19 -1.50 14.48
C GLY A 55 -17.12 -0.82 13.45
N LEU A 56 -16.56 -0.17 12.43
CA LEU A 56 -17.30 0.51 11.37
C LEU A 56 -17.75 -0.52 10.34
N THR A 57 -19.02 -0.91 10.38
CA THR A 57 -19.57 -1.86 9.41
C THR A 57 -19.55 -1.25 8.01
N PRO A 58 -18.82 -1.84 7.04
CA PRO A 58 -18.74 -1.34 5.69
C PRO A 58 -20.12 -1.39 5.05
N ASP A 59 -20.48 -0.32 4.36
CA ASP A 59 -21.75 -0.26 3.66
C ASP A 59 -21.67 -0.98 2.30
N ARG A 60 -22.81 -1.05 1.58
CA ARG A 60 -22.85 -1.68 0.26
C ARG A 60 -21.99 -0.94 -0.77
N TYR A 61 -21.86 0.37 -0.64
CA TYR A 61 -21.10 1.21 -1.56
C TYR A 61 -19.59 1.08 -1.32
N ASP A 62 -19.15 0.89 -0.08
CA ASP A 62 -17.79 0.59 0.34
C ASP A 62 -17.31 -0.73 -0.28
N LEU A 63 -18.14 -1.76 -0.21
CA LEU A 63 -17.86 -3.06 -0.83
C LEU A 63 -17.74 -2.96 -2.35
N VAL A 64 -18.63 -2.19 -2.98
CA VAL A 64 -18.59 -1.92 -4.43
C VAL A 64 -17.32 -1.14 -4.79
N GLY A 65 -16.96 -0.11 -4.02
CA GLY A 65 -15.73 0.66 -4.20
C GLY A 65 -14.48 -0.21 -4.09
N CYS A 66 -14.42 -1.11 -3.10
CA CYS A 66 -13.36 -2.10 -2.94
C CYS A 66 -13.26 -3.02 -4.16
N ALA A 67 -14.40 -3.51 -4.67
CA ALA A 67 -14.43 -4.35 -5.86
C ALA A 67 -13.91 -3.60 -7.10
N PHE A 68 -14.31 -2.34 -7.30
CA PHE A 68 -13.81 -1.51 -8.40
C PHE A 68 -12.31 -1.22 -8.28
N ALA A 69 -11.80 -0.98 -7.07
CA ALA A 69 -10.37 -0.81 -6.84
C ALA A 69 -9.58 -2.06 -7.24
N LEU A 70 -10.05 -3.25 -6.85
CA LEU A 70 -9.43 -4.52 -7.25
C LEU A 70 -9.55 -4.79 -8.75
N LEU A 71 -10.70 -4.48 -9.37
CA LEU A 71 -10.86 -4.58 -10.82
C LEU A 71 -9.88 -3.67 -11.56
N GLY A 72 -9.67 -2.44 -11.08
CA GLY A 72 -8.66 -1.53 -11.61
C GLY A 72 -7.25 -2.12 -11.57
N VAL A 73 -6.88 -2.77 -10.45
CA VAL A 73 -5.61 -3.50 -10.34
C VAL A 73 -5.51 -4.62 -11.37
N LEU A 74 -6.56 -5.42 -11.53
CA LEU A 74 -6.58 -6.52 -12.48
C LEU A 74 -6.40 -6.03 -13.92
N ILE A 75 -7.07 -4.93 -14.28
CA ILE A 75 -6.92 -4.31 -15.61
C ILE A 75 -5.48 -3.83 -15.81
N ILE A 76 -4.90 -3.11 -14.85
CA ILE A 76 -3.54 -2.57 -14.96
C ILE A 76 -2.51 -3.70 -15.09
N MET A 77 -2.69 -4.79 -14.35
CA MET A 77 -1.76 -5.93 -14.31
C MET A 77 -1.87 -6.81 -15.55
N TYR A 78 -3.07 -7.24 -15.90
CA TYR A 78 -3.32 -8.39 -16.78
C TYR A 78 -3.98 -8.04 -18.11
N PHE A 79 -4.47 -6.81 -18.32
CA PHE A 79 -5.11 -6.48 -19.59
C PHE A 79 -4.08 -6.48 -20.73
N PRO A 80 -4.36 -7.18 -21.85
CA PRO A 80 -3.43 -7.28 -22.97
C PRO A 80 -3.18 -5.92 -23.59
N ARG A 81 -1.90 -5.61 -23.82
CA ARG A 81 -1.44 -4.39 -24.51
C ARG A 81 -0.77 -4.86 -25.79
N THR A 82 -1.56 -4.98 -26.84
CA THR A 82 -1.08 -5.10 -28.22
C THR A 82 -0.20 -3.92 -28.60
#